data_AF-A0A838W243-F1
#
_entry.id   AF-A0A838W243-F1
#
_cell.length_a   1.000
_cell.length_b   1.000
_cell.length_c   1.000
_cell.angle_alpha   90.00
_cell.angle_beta   90.00
_cell.angle_gamma   90.00
#
_symmetry.space_group_name_H-M   'P 1'
#
loop_
_entity.id
_entity.type
_entity.pdbx_description
1 polymer ?
#
loop_
_entity_poly.entity_id
_entity_poly.type
_entity_poly.pdbx_seq_one_letter_code
_entity_poly.pdbx_strand_id
1 'polypeptide(L)'
;MAMHLFSTPVECTHCGTVVEDPTADRCPNCSELLKERRTPRRLAGVEKRYGNLRFLLGALKFLGVSILLVGVLGFVFTIGDAAMPLVTRVMMLLGSIVTAFAIFAVVGFFDVALDMEENTRASFRVQQSILEEMQQSRRAPDAVQVSPPGELAEP
;
A
#
# COMPACT_ATOMS: atom_id res chain seq x y z
N MET A 1 -20.10 16.13 3.45
CA MET A 1 -18.97 16.55 4.31
C MET A 1 -17.90 15.48 4.20
N ALA A 2 -16.83 15.74 3.45
CA ALA A 2 -15.73 14.79 3.30
C ALA A 2 -14.77 14.97 4.48
N MET A 3 -14.69 13.99 5.38
CA MET A 3 -13.65 13.94 6.40
C MET A 3 -12.33 13.60 5.72
N HIS A 4 -11.57 14.61 5.31
CA HIS A 4 -10.16 14.45 4.94
C HIS A 4 -9.38 14.18 6.23
N LEU A 5 -9.19 12.90 6.55
CA LEU A 5 -8.51 12.42 7.77
C LEU A 5 -6.98 12.65 7.77
N PHE A 6 -6.43 13.26 6.71
CA PHE A 6 -5.03 13.65 6.65
C PHE A 6 -4.96 14.98 5.91
N SER A 7 -4.59 16.06 6.61
CA SER A 7 -4.25 17.35 5.99
C SER A 7 -3.00 17.16 5.15
N THR A 8 -3.17 16.98 3.85
CA THR A 8 -2.05 16.89 2.92
C THR A 8 -1.44 18.30 2.77
N PRO A 9 -0.17 18.50 3.14
CA PRO A 9 0.45 19.82 3.03
C PRO A 9 0.55 20.22 1.55
N VAL A 10 0.24 21.49 1.26
CA VAL A 10 0.34 22.06 -0.08
C VAL A 10 1.68 22.78 -0.23
N GLU A 11 2.34 22.65 -1.38
CA GLU A 11 3.64 23.26 -1.67
C GLU A 11 3.52 24.21 -2.87
N CYS A 12 4.16 25.37 -2.77
CA CYS A 12 4.30 26.26 -3.91
C CYS A 12 5.44 25.80 -4.81
N THR A 13 5.16 25.50 -6.08
CA THR A 13 6.18 25.01 -7.02
C THR A 13 7.23 26.04 -7.43
N HIS A 14 7.00 27.33 -7.17
CA HIS A 14 7.91 28.40 -7.59
C HIS A 14 8.84 28.85 -6.48
N CYS A 15 8.29 29.10 -5.28
CA CYS A 15 9.07 29.54 -4.13
C CYS A 15 9.39 28.44 -3.10
N GLY A 16 8.86 27.21 -3.27
CA GLY A 16 9.17 26.05 -2.41
C GLY A 16 8.53 26.12 -1.02
N THR A 17 7.69 27.13 -0.75
CA THR A 17 7.02 27.31 0.53
C THR A 17 5.97 26.20 0.73
N VAL A 18 6.02 25.52 1.88
CA VAL A 18 5.04 24.51 2.27
C VAL A 18 4.05 25.14 3.25
N VAL A 19 2.76 24.96 2.98
CA VAL A 19 1.66 25.44 3.82
C VAL A 19 0.91 24.21 4.35
N GLU A 20 0.79 24.11 5.67
CA GLU A 20 0.11 22.97 6.32
C GLU A 20 -1.41 23.09 6.26
N ASP A 21 -1.93 24.29 5.99
CA ASP A 21 -3.36 24.53 5.81
C ASP A 21 -3.81 24.11 4.39
N PRO A 22 -4.61 23.04 4.26
CA PRO A 22 -5.08 22.56 2.96
C PRO A 22 -6.13 23.47 2.31
N THR A 23 -6.64 24.48 3.03
CA THR A 23 -7.63 25.44 2.50
C THR A 23 -6.97 26.64 1.83
N ALA A 24 -5.64 26.78 1.92
CA ALA A 24 -4.91 27.86 1.30
C ALA A 24 -4.69 27.60 -0.21
N ASP A 25 -5.34 28.40 -1.06
CA ASP A 25 -5.19 28.31 -2.52
C ASP A 25 -3.92 29.01 -3.04
N ARG A 26 -3.41 30.01 -2.32
CA ARG A 26 -2.31 30.88 -2.77
C ARG A 26 -1.16 30.91 -1.77
N CYS A 27 0.05 30.93 -2.31
CA CYS A 27 1.25 31.02 -1.50
C CYS A 27 1.33 32.41 -0.83
N PRO A 28 1.57 32.50 0.48
CA PRO A 28 1.70 33.79 1.17
C PRO A 28 2.90 34.62 0.69
N ASN A 29 3.90 33.96 0.08
CA ASN A 29 5.17 34.60 -0.28
C ASN A 29 5.21 35.06 -1.73
N CYS A 30 4.70 34.23 -2.65
CA CYS A 30 4.77 34.49 -4.09
C CYS A 30 3.39 34.59 -4.77
N SER A 31 2.29 34.52 -4.01
CA SER A 31 0.89 34.64 -4.46
C SER A 31 0.41 33.61 -5.50
N GLU A 32 1.29 32.72 -5.90
CA GLU A 32 1.03 31.68 -6.89
C GLU A 32 0.19 30.54 -6.32
N LEU A 33 -0.47 29.81 -7.22
CA LEU A 33 -1.32 28.68 -6.85
C LEU A 33 -0.49 27.60 -6.14
N LEU A 34 -0.87 27.30 -4.90
CA LEU A 34 -0.32 26.19 -4.15
C LEU A 34 -0.76 24.89 -4.83
N LYS A 35 0.17 23.96 -4.98
CA LYS A 35 -0.13 22.63 -5.51
C LYS A 35 0.03 21.62 -4.39
N GLU A 36 -0.86 20.65 -4.35
CA GLU A 36 -0.74 19.56 -3.39
C GLU A 36 0.63 18.90 -3.56
N ARG A 37 1.39 18.80 -2.46
CA ARG A 37 2.76 18.29 -2.51
C ARG A 37 2.72 16.82 -2.87
N ARG A 38 2.82 16.50 -4.17
CA ARG A 38 3.10 15.14 -4.64
C ARG A 38 4.38 14.71 -3.96
N THR A 39 4.29 13.85 -2.94
CA THR A 39 5.48 13.28 -2.28
C THR A 39 5.73 11.87 -2.83
N PRO A 40 6.37 11.68 -4.00
CA PRO A 40 6.78 10.33 -4.41
C PRO A 40 8.11 9.91 -3.78
N ARG A 41 8.89 10.80 -3.14
CA ARG A 41 10.24 10.44 -2.66
C ARG A 41 10.29 9.69 -1.32
N ARG A 42 9.21 9.64 -0.54
CA ARG A 42 9.17 8.81 0.68
C ARG A 42 8.87 7.33 0.40
N LEU A 43 8.48 6.96 -0.83
CA LEU A 43 8.14 5.58 -1.20
C LEU A 43 9.36 4.67 -1.48
N ALA A 44 10.49 5.23 -1.90
CA ALA A 44 11.69 4.43 -2.25
C ALA A 44 12.31 3.69 -1.04
N GLY A 45 12.16 4.23 0.18
CA GLY A 45 12.57 3.55 1.40
C GLY A 45 11.59 2.49 1.89
N VAL A 46 10.33 2.55 1.46
CA VAL A 46 9.28 1.65 1.93
C VAL A 46 9.27 0.35 1.13
N GLU A 47 9.62 0.36 -0.16
CA GLU A 47 9.76 -0.85 -0.98
C GLU A 47 10.74 -1.87 -0.37
N LYS A 48 11.89 -1.41 0.14
CA LYS A 48 12.85 -2.29 0.83
C LYS A 48 12.29 -2.90 2.12
N ARG A 49 11.43 -2.19 2.86
CA ARG A 49 10.79 -2.73 4.07
C ARG A 49 9.78 -3.84 3.75
N TYR A 50 9.01 -3.72 2.68
CA TYR A 50 8.06 -4.75 2.26
C TYR A 50 8.75 -6.03 1.77
N GLY A 51 9.89 -5.91 1.08
CA GLY A 51 10.67 -7.07 0.66
C GLY A 51 11.07 -7.95 1.85
N ASN A 52 11.60 -7.35 2.91
CA ASN A 52 11.98 -8.07 4.13
C ASN A 52 10.78 -8.68 4.85
N LEU A 53 9.63 -8.00 4.84
CA LEU A 53 8.40 -8.51 5.47
C LEU A 53 7.85 -9.73 4.73
N ARG A 54 7.83 -9.72 3.39
CA ARG A 54 7.44 -10.88 2.58
C ARG A 54 8.38 -12.07 2.78
N PHE A 55 9.68 -11.81 2.91
CA PHE A 55 10.65 -12.86 3.25
C PHE A 55 10.35 -13.46 4.64
N LEU A 56 10.08 -12.63 5.64
CA LEU A 56 9.72 -13.07 6.99
C LEU A 56 8.43 -13.90 6.99
N LEU A 57 7.42 -13.50 6.21
CA LEU A 57 6.19 -14.27 5.99
C LEU A 57 6.48 -15.63 5.37
N GLY A 58 7.36 -15.69 4.38
CA GLY A 58 7.84 -16.95 3.79
C GLY A 58 8.53 -17.85 4.81
N ALA A 59 9.40 -17.29 5.65
CA ALA A 59 10.06 -18.03 6.73
C ALA A 59 9.06 -18.56 7.76
N LEU A 60 8.03 -17.79 8.09
CA LEU A 60 6.98 -18.19 9.03
C LEU A 60 6.08 -19.31 8.44
N LYS A 61 5.77 -19.26 7.14
CA LYS A 61 5.12 -20.38 6.40
C LYS A 61 5.96 -21.64 6.47
N PHE A 62 7.25 -21.53 6.18
CA PHE A 62 8.18 -22.66 6.24
C PHE A 62 8.25 -23.26 7.66
N LEU A 63 8.30 -22.41 8.68
CA LEU A 63 8.24 -22.84 10.08
C LEU A 63 6.96 -23.65 10.37
N GLY A 64 5.80 -23.17 9.93
CA GLY A 64 4.53 -23.88 10.07
C GLY A 64 4.54 -25.27 9.43
N VAL A 65 5.07 -25.39 8.20
CA VAL A 65 5.26 -26.70 7.52
C VAL A 65 6.20 -27.60 8.30
N SER A 66 7.32 -27.05 8.79
CA SER A 66 8.32 -27.82 9.52
C SER A 66 7.78 -28.38 10.84
N ILE A 67 6.96 -27.62 11.57
CA ILE A 67 6.31 -28.07 12.82
C ILE A 67 5.36 -29.24 12.53
N LEU A 68 4.56 -29.13 11.47
CA LEU A 68 3.66 -30.20 11.06
C LEU A 68 4.44 -31.45 10.66
N LEU A 69 5.52 -31.30 9.90
CA LEU A 69 6.40 -32.40 9.52
C LEU A 69 7.03 -33.08 10.74
N VAL A 70 7.57 -32.31 11.69
CA VAL A 70 8.15 -32.84 12.94
C VAL A 70 7.10 -33.58 13.77
N GLY A 71 5.88 -33.06 13.85
CA GLY A 71 4.79 -33.73 14.54
C GLY A 71 4.40 -35.08 13.92
N VAL A 72 4.29 -35.11 12.58
CA VAL A 72 3.99 -36.34 11.84
C VAL A 72 5.13 -37.36 11.98
N LEU A 73 6.39 -36.93 11.81
CA LEU A 73 7.55 -37.80 11.96
C LEU A 73 7.65 -38.32 13.40
N GLY A 74 7.50 -37.47 14.40
CA GLY A 74 7.49 -37.87 15.81
C GLY A 74 6.40 -38.89 16.11
N PHE A 75 5.21 -38.73 15.53
CA PHE A 75 4.16 -39.72 15.64
C PHE A 75 4.56 -41.07 15.02
N VAL A 76 5.08 -41.07 13.79
CA VAL A 76 5.48 -42.30 13.07
C VAL A 76 6.63 -43.02 13.79
N PHE A 77 7.66 -42.30 14.22
CA PHE A 77 8.81 -42.89 14.90
C PHE A 77 8.52 -43.40 16.31
N THR A 78 7.46 -42.90 16.94
CA THR A 78 7.02 -43.43 18.25
C THR A 78 6.10 -44.65 18.12
N ILE A 79 5.65 -45.03 16.91
CA ILE A 79 4.89 -46.27 16.69
C ILE A 79 5.75 -47.46 17.11
N GLY A 80 5.26 -48.25 18.07
CA GLY A 80 5.97 -49.41 18.63
C GLY A 80 6.78 -49.14 19.90
N ASP A 81 6.96 -47.89 20.33
CA ASP A 81 7.73 -47.60 21.56
C ASP A 81 6.89 -47.80 22.84
N ALA A 82 7.08 -48.92 23.54
CA ALA A 82 6.36 -49.22 24.78
C ALA A 82 6.53 -48.16 25.90
N ALA A 83 7.53 -47.27 25.81
CA ALA A 83 7.76 -46.24 26.82
C ALA A 83 6.78 -45.05 26.73
N MET A 84 6.20 -44.77 25.56
CA MET A 84 5.25 -43.67 25.38
C MET A 84 3.80 -44.18 25.26
N PRO A 85 2.88 -43.74 26.15
CA PRO A 85 1.48 -44.10 26.04
C PRO A 85 0.86 -43.46 24.79
N LEU A 86 -0.10 -44.17 24.17
CA LEU A 86 -0.78 -43.76 22.94
C LEU A 86 -1.37 -42.33 23.03
N VAL A 87 -1.95 -42.00 24.18
CA VAL A 87 -2.56 -40.69 24.43
C VAL A 87 -1.55 -39.55 24.24
N THR A 88 -0.32 -39.70 24.76
CA THR A 88 0.72 -38.67 24.62
C THR A 88 1.14 -38.48 23.17
N ARG A 89 1.23 -39.56 22.39
CA ARG A 89 1.56 -39.48 20.96
C ARG A 89 0.49 -38.75 20.16
N VAL A 90 -0.78 -39.08 20.41
CA VAL A 90 -1.92 -38.43 19.77
C VAL A 90 -1.98 -36.94 20.16
N MET A 91 -1.76 -36.62 21.43
CA MET A 91 -1.71 -35.23 21.90
C MET A 91 -0.55 -34.44 21.28
N MET A 92 0.62 -35.06 21.10
CA MET A 92 1.75 -34.43 20.41
C MET A 92 1.43 -34.14 18.94
N LEU A 93 0.82 -35.09 18.24
CA LEU A 93 0.37 -34.90 16.85
C LEU A 93 -0.68 -33.79 16.75
N LEU A 94 -1.74 -33.84 17.56
CA LEU A 94 -2.76 -32.80 17.59
C LEU A 94 -2.18 -31.43 17.93
N GLY A 95 -1.28 -31.37 18.91
CA GLY A 95 -0.58 -30.15 19.29
C GLY A 95 0.21 -29.55 18.14
N SER A 96 0.92 -30.37 17.37
CA SER A 96 1.65 -29.91 16.18
C SER A 96 0.73 -29.37 15.08
N ILE A 97 -0.42 -30.02 14.86
CA ILE A 97 -1.42 -29.61 13.87
C ILE A 97 -2.04 -28.26 14.27
N VAL A 98 -2.49 -28.13 15.52
CA VAL A 98 -3.08 -26.89 16.04
C VAL A 98 -2.07 -25.75 15.99
N THR A 99 -0.81 -26.00 16.38
CA THR A 99 0.25 -24.99 16.34
C THR A 99 0.55 -24.55 14.92
N ALA A 100 0.67 -25.49 13.98
CA ALA A 100 0.87 -25.17 12.57
C ALA A 100 -0.30 -24.34 12.01
N PHE A 101 -1.54 -24.73 12.30
CA PHE A 101 -2.74 -24.00 11.88
C PHE A 101 -2.77 -22.57 12.43
N ALA A 102 -2.43 -22.39 13.70
CA ALA A 102 -2.34 -21.05 14.32
C ALA A 102 -1.29 -20.17 13.60
N ILE A 103 -0.12 -20.72 13.28
CA ILE A 103 0.92 -20.01 12.53
C ILE A 103 0.41 -19.63 11.13
N PHE A 104 -0.21 -20.55 10.40
CA PHE A 104 -0.76 -20.27 9.08
C PHE A 104 -1.89 -19.23 9.11
N ALA A 105 -2.74 -19.24 10.15
CA ALA A 105 -3.78 -18.23 10.31
C ALA A 105 -3.19 -16.83 10.51
N VAL A 106 -2.16 -16.70 11.37
CA VAL A 106 -1.46 -15.43 11.57
C VAL A 106 -0.81 -14.94 10.28
N VAL A 107 -0.12 -15.81 9.57
CA VAL A 107 0.47 -15.49 8.26
C VAL A 107 -0.59 -15.03 7.27
N GLY A 108 -1.72 -15.74 7.17
CA GLY A 108 -2.80 -15.40 6.25
C GLY A 108 -3.41 -14.02 6.57
N PHE A 109 -3.52 -13.66 7.85
CA PHE A 109 -3.96 -12.33 8.25
C PHE A 109 -2.99 -11.23 7.74
N PHE A 110 -1.68 -11.46 7.88
CA PHE A 110 -0.68 -10.52 7.38
C PHE A 110 -0.68 -10.41 5.85
N ASP A 111 -0.85 -11.52 5.12
CA ASP A 111 -0.96 -11.50 3.66
C ASP A 111 -2.16 -10.63 3.23
N VAL A 112 -3.33 -10.81 3.87
CA VAL A 112 -4.52 -9.99 3.60
C VAL A 112 -4.29 -8.51 3.93
N ALA A 113 -3.63 -8.21 5.05
CA ALA A 113 -3.31 -6.84 5.43
C ALA A 113 -2.37 -6.17 4.41
N LEU A 114 -1.38 -6.90 3.89
CA LEU A 114 -0.48 -6.40 2.85
C LEU A 114 -1.22 -6.16 1.53
N ASP A 115 -2.06 -7.11 1.11
CA ASP A 115 -2.87 -6.96 -0.09
C ASP A 115 -3.83 -5.76 0.01
N MET A 116 -4.42 -5.53 1.19
CA MET A 116 -5.29 -4.38 1.44
C MET A 116 -4.51 -3.07 1.35
N GLU A 117 -3.27 -3.03 1.84
CA GLU A 117 -2.41 -1.86 1.72
C GLU A 117 -2.00 -1.60 0.25
N GLU A 118 -1.66 -2.65 -0.49
CA GLU A 118 -1.30 -2.56 -1.91
C GLU A 118 -2.48 -2.09 -2.77
N ASN A 119 -3.68 -2.64 -2.54
CA ASN A 119 -4.89 -2.23 -3.21
C ASN A 119 -5.28 -0.78 -2.89
N THR A 120 -5.07 -0.34 -1.65
CA THR A 120 -5.30 1.06 -1.26
C THR A 120 -4.33 2.00 -1.98
N ARG A 121 -3.06 1.62 -2.15
CA ARG A 121 -2.11 2.43 -2.93
C ARG A 121 -2.45 2.47 -4.41
N ALA A 122 -2.90 1.35 -4.98
CA ALA A 122 -3.32 1.28 -6.37
C ALA A 122 -4.54 2.18 -6.64
N SER A 123 -5.53 2.16 -5.74
CA SER A 123 -6.73 3.00 -5.89
C SER A 123 -6.41 4.49 -5.82
N PHE A 124 -5.50 4.92 -4.95
CA PHE A 124 -5.06 6.32 -4.90
C PHE A 124 -4.37 6.78 -6.20
N ARG A 125 -3.54 5.93 -6.82
CA ARG A 125 -2.90 6.27 -8.10
C ARG A 125 -3.94 6.46 -9.22
N VAL A 126 -4.96 5.61 -9.26
CA VAL A 126 -6.05 5.70 -10.24
C VAL A 126 -6.89 6.96 -10.01
N GLN A 127 -7.20 7.30 -8.75
CA GLN A 127 -7.91 8.53 -8.43
C GLN A 127 -7.12 9.78 -8.86
N GLN A 128 -5.81 9.79 -8.62
CA GLN A 128 -4.94 10.88 -9.07
C GLN A 128 -4.91 11.00 -10.59
N SER A 129 -4.79 9.90 -11.34
CA SER A 129 -4.78 9.97 -12.80
C SER A 129 -6.09 10.51 -13.38
N ILE A 130 -7.23 10.12 -12.81
CA ILE A 130 -8.55 10.62 -13.24
C ILE A 130 -8.68 12.12 -12.93
N LEU A 131 -8.22 12.56 -11.76
CA LEU A 131 -8.27 13.98 -11.38
C LEU A 131 -7.40 14.85 -12.31
N GLU A 132 -6.22 14.35 -12.67
CA GLU A 132 -5.31 15.01 -13.61
C GLU A 132 -5.93 15.14 -15.01
N GLU A 133 -6.58 14.08 -15.50
CA GLU A 133 -7.25 14.08 -16.81
C GLU A 133 -8.44 15.06 -16.86
N MET A 134 -9.23 15.14 -15.78
CA MET A 134 -10.31 16.13 -15.66
C MET A 134 -9.79 17.56 -15.61
N GLN A 135 -8.69 17.83 -14.89
CA GLN A 135 -8.07 19.16 -14.85
C GLN A 135 -7.54 19.57 -16.23
N GLN A 136 -6.92 18.64 -16.97
CA GLN A 136 -6.41 18.89 -18.30
C GLN A 136 -7.54 19.18 -19.30
N SER A 137 -8.62 18.40 -19.24
CA SER A 137 -9.83 18.63 -20.06
C SER A 137 -10.47 20.00 -19.77
N ARG A 138 -10.45 20.46 -18.51
CA ARG A 138 -11.02 21.76 -18.12
C ARG A 138 -10.18 22.97 -18.56
N ARG A 139 -8.87 22.79 -18.82
CA ARG A 139 -7.98 23.86 -19.33
C ARG A 139 -7.99 24.01 -20.85
N ALA A 140 -8.49 23.02 -21.57
CA ALA A 140 -8.51 23.02 -23.04
C ALA A 140 -9.57 23.91 -23.73
N PRO A 141 -10.69 24.36 -23.13
CA PRO A 141 -11.74 25.05 -23.90
C PRO A 141 -11.42 26.51 -24.28
N ASP A 142 -10.41 27.15 -23.67
CA ASP A 142 -10.11 28.58 -23.93
C ASP A 142 -9.04 28.81 -25.02
N ALA A 143 -8.46 27.74 -25.60
CA ALA A 143 -7.45 27.86 -26.67
C ALA A 143 -8.05 27.82 -28.09
N VAL A 144 -9.37 28.02 -28.24
CA VAL A 144 -9.95 28.35 -29.54
C VAL A 144 -9.55 29.79 -29.84
N GLN A 145 -8.38 29.95 -30.46
CA GLN A 145 -7.93 31.19 -31.08
C GLN A 145 -9.03 31.67 -32.01
N VAL A 146 -9.79 32.67 -31.56
CA VAL A 146 -10.57 33.54 -32.44
C VAL A 146 -9.52 34.25 -33.29
N SER A 147 -9.29 33.72 -34.49
CA SER A 147 -8.44 34.39 -35.48
C SER A 147 -9.05 35.77 -35.73
N PRO A 148 -8.30 36.87 -35.57
CA PRO A 148 -8.84 38.19 -35.85
C PRO A 148 -9.29 38.23 -37.33
N PRO A 149 -10.47 38.81 -37.63
CA PRO A 149 -10.96 38.89 -38.99
C PRO A 149 -9.94 39.69 -39.80
N GLY A 150 -9.50 39.10 -40.91
CA GLY A 150 -8.48 39.63 -41.80
C GLY A 150 -8.71 41.11 -42.11
N GLU A 151 -7.69 41.90 -41.80
CA GLU A 151 -7.54 43.28 -42.19
C GLU A 151 -7.76 43.39 -43.70
N LEU A 152 -8.87 44.04 -44.07
CA LEU A 152 -9.20 44.36 -45.45
C LEU A 152 -8.09 45.29 -45.98
N ALA A 153 -7.31 44.78 -46.93
CA ALA A 153 -6.43 45.60 -47.74
C ALA A 153 -7.28 46.61 -48.53
N GLU A 154 -7.22 47.87 -48.11
CA GLU A 154 -7.69 49.03 -48.86
C GLU A 154 -6.73 49.35 -50.04
N PRO A 155 -7.17 50.16 -51.03
CA PRO A 155 -7.13 49.88 -52.46
C PRO A 155 -5.82 50.15 -53.22
#